data_AF-A0A957TC72-F1
#
_entry.id   AF-A0A957TC72-F1
#
_cell.length_a   1.000
_cell.length_b   1.000
_cell.length_c   1.000
_cell.angle_alpha   90.00
_cell.angle_beta   90.00
_cell.angle_gamma   90.00
#
_symmetry.space_group_name_H-M   'P 1'
#
loop_
_entity.id
_entity.type
_entity.pdbx_description
1 polymer ?
#
loop_
_entity_poly.entity_id
_entity_poly.type
_entity_poly.pdbx_seq_one_letter_code
_entity_poly.pdbx_strand_id
1 'polypeptide(L)'
;MPKQNQKRLRVLFIALSFLGALLILFFGLRTFRAFKRFEGHQPPPISGELATNAEDIEDWMTIPFISRSYGVPPEILFDALAIPANENHKKSLKQLNDEYYPKADGYVISVVKATVQADQPPPMPDPPNGPNPPETTP
;
A
#
# COMPACT_ATOMS: atom_id res chain seq x y z
N MET A 1 29.48 -35.52 45.83
CA MET A 1 28.98 -34.13 45.94
C MET A 1 28.67 -33.56 44.55
N PRO A 2 27.45 -33.66 43.99
CA PRO A 2 27.14 -33.20 42.62
C PRO A 2 26.29 -31.91 42.54
N LYS A 3 26.39 -30.98 43.51
CA LYS A 3 25.57 -29.74 43.54
C LYS A 3 26.08 -28.61 42.64
N GLN A 4 27.37 -28.59 42.27
CA GLN A 4 27.99 -27.45 41.60
C GLN A 4 27.66 -27.38 40.11
N ASN A 5 27.58 -28.53 39.44
CA ASN A 5 27.35 -28.62 37.99
C ASN A 5 25.90 -28.22 37.62
N GLN A 6 24.93 -28.52 38.49
CA GLN A 6 23.52 -28.15 38.33
C GLN A 6 23.30 -26.63 38.34
N LYS A 7 24.00 -25.89 39.21
CA LYS A 7 23.91 -24.42 39.24
C LYS A 7 24.51 -23.81 37.97
N ARG A 8 25.66 -24.32 37.50
CA ARG A 8 26.31 -23.85 36.26
C ARG A 8 25.47 -24.15 35.03
N LEU A 9 24.85 -25.32 34.95
CA LEU A 9 23.93 -25.68 33.86
C LEU A 9 22.71 -24.75 33.84
N ARG A 10 22.08 -24.48 34.98
CA ARG A 10 20.94 -23.53 35.04
C ARG A 10 21.33 -22.12 34.59
N VAL A 11 22.49 -21.63 35.03
CA VAL A 11 22.99 -20.31 34.61
C VAL A 11 23.25 -20.29 33.09
N LEU A 12 23.82 -21.35 32.53
CA LEU A 12 24.02 -21.48 31.08
C LEU A 12 22.69 -21.48 30.31
N PHE A 13 21.70 -22.25 30.75
CA PHE A 13 20.38 -22.27 30.09
C PHE A 13 19.65 -20.92 30.16
N ILE A 14 19.74 -20.23 31.30
CA ILE A 14 19.16 -18.89 31.47
C ILE A 14 19.87 -17.90 30.55
N ALA A 15 21.21 -17.89 30.57
CA ALA A 15 22.00 -16.99 29.71
C ALA A 15 21.72 -17.24 28.23
N LEU A 16 21.63 -18.50 27.80
CA LEU A 16 21.36 -18.87 26.42
C LEU A 16 19.94 -18.49 25.99
N SER A 17 18.94 -18.67 26.87
CA SER A 17 17.56 -18.25 26.61
C SER A 17 17.45 -16.74 26.47
N PHE A 18 18.09 -15.98 27.37
CA PHE A 18 18.11 -14.51 27.28
C PHE A 18 18.82 -14.03 26.02
N LEU A 19 19.94 -14.64 25.65
CA LEU A 19 20.67 -14.31 24.43
C LEU A 19 19.81 -14.59 23.18
N GLY A 20 19.11 -15.73 23.15
CA GLY A 20 18.18 -16.07 22.08
C GLY A 20 17.01 -15.10 21.99
N ALA A 21 16.36 -14.77 23.11
CA ALA A 21 15.28 -13.79 23.16
C ALA A 21 15.74 -12.40 22.70
N LEU A 22 16.93 -11.97 23.10
CA LEU A 22 17.51 -10.70 22.69
C LEU A 22 17.78 -10.66 21.18
N LEU A 23 18.30 -11.76 20.62
CA LEU A 23 18.51 -11.89 19.18
C LEU A 23 17.19 -11.90 18.40
N ILE A 24 16.18 -12.64 18.84
CA ILE A 24 14.85 -12.67 18.20
C ILE A 24 14.23 -11.28 18.24
N LEU A 25 14.29 -10.58 19.38
CA LEU A 25 13.75 -9.23 19.51
C LEU A 25 14.51 -8.24 18.62
N PHE A 26 15.85 -8.29 18.63
CA PHE A 26 16.68 -7.39 17.82
C PHE A 26 16.50 -7.63 16.32
N PHE A 27 16.58 -8.89 15.88
CA PHE A 27 16.36 -9.24 14.48
C PHE A 27 14.91 -8.97 14.06
N GLY A 28 13.93 -9.30 14.90
CA GLY A 28 12.52 -9.03 14.63
C GLY A 28 12.24 -7.53 14.46
N LEU A 29 12.77 -6.68 15.35
CA LEU A 29 12.65 -5.23 15.21
C LEU A 29 13.38 -4.72 13.96
N ARG A 30 14.56 -5.28 13.65
CA ARG A 30 15.39 -4.90 12.50
C ARG A 30 14.71 -5.24 11.17
N THR A 31 14.17 -6.45 11.02
CA THR A 31 13.45 -6.86 9.81
C THR A 31 12.12 -6.14 9.70
N PHE A 32 11.37 -5.94 10.79
CA PHE A 32 10.11 -5.20 10.74
C PHE A 32 10.31 -3.73 10.29
N ARG A 33 11.41 -3.09 10.71
CA ARG A 33 11.79 -1.75 10.23
C ARG A 33 12.24 -1.71 8.77
N ALA A 34 12.75 -2.82 8.24
CA ALA A 34 13.12 -2.95 6.83
C ALA A 34 11.89 -3.23 5.98
N PHE A 35 10.97 -4.10 6.43
CA PHE A 35 9.70 -4.35 5.76
C PHE A 35 8.80 -3.11 5.72
N LYS A 36 8.82 -2.28 6.77
CA LYS A 36 8.19 -0.94 6.74
C LYS A 36 8.82 0.02 5.69
N ARG A 37 9.96 -0.33 5.08
CA ARG A 37 10.55 0.35 3.91
C ARG A 37 10.33 -0.39 2.59
N PHE A 38 9.91 -1.65 2.63
CA PHE A 38 9.71 -2.51 1.46
C PHE A 38 8.25 -2.56 0.96
N GLU A 39 7.31 -1.87 1.60
CA GLU A 39 6.02 -1.49 0.95
C GLU A 39 6.23 -0.53 -0.25
N GLY A 40 7.47 -0.08 -0.50
CA GLY A 40 7.87 0.79 -1.61
C GLY A 40 8.48 0.06 -2.83
N HIS A 41 8.34 -1.26 -2.98
CA HIS A 41 8.68 -1.92 -4.24
C HIS A 41 7.57 -1.70 -5.26
N GLN A 42 7.65 -0.52 -5.88
CA GLN A 42 7.03 -0.19 -7.15
C GLN A 42 7.19 -1.35 -8.13
N PRO A 43 6.11 -2.05 -8.52
CA PRO A 43 6.15 -2.69 -9.83
C PRO A 43 6.41 -1.57 -10.85
N PRO A 44 7.31 -1.76 -11.82
CA PRO A 44 7.49 -0.81 -12.90
C PRO A 44 6.12 -0.53 -13.53
N PRO A 45 5.81 0.73 -13.89
CA PRO A 45 4.53 1.07 -14.48
C PRO A 45 4.36 0.23 -15.74
N ILE A 46 3.41 -0.71 -15.73
CA ILE A 46 2.94 -1.34 -16.97
C ILE A 46 2.18 -0.25 -17.69
N SER A 47 2.90 0.42 -18.57
CA SER A 47 2.38 1.37 -19.53
C SER A 47 1.21 0.76 -20.31
N GLY A 48 0.00 1.29 -20.15
CA GLY A 48 -1.05 1.11 -21.16
C GLY A 48 -2.49 1.23 -20.71
N GLU A 49 -2.84 0.76 -19.51
CA GLU A 49 -4.25 0.72 -19.08
C GLU A 49 -4.47 1.77 -17.98
N LEU A 50 -5.12 2.88 -18.36
CA LEU A 50 -5.81 3.71 -17.38
C LEU A 50 -6.77 2.78 -16.66
N ALA A 51 -6.57 2.58 -15.35
CA ALA A 51 -7.51 1.81 -14.56
C ALA A 51 -8.83 2.59 -14.56
N THR A 52 -9.79 2.13 -15.36
CA THR A 52 -11.05 2.85 -15.55
C THR A 52 -11.96 2.72 -14.31
N ASN A 53 -11.71 1.76 -13.41
CA ASN A 53 -12.56 1.52 -12.24
C ASN A 53 -11.91 1.97 -10.93
N ALA A 54 -12.59 2.86 -10.20
CA ALA A 54 -12.16 3.31 -8.88
C ALA A 54 -12.10 2.16 -7.84
N GLU A 55 -12.78 1.05 -8.11
CA GLU A 55 -12.79 -0.15 -7.27
C GLU A 55 -11.39 -0.80 -7.15
N ASP A 56 -10.55 -0.66 -8.18
CA ASP A 56 -9.19 -1.22 -8.25
C ASP A 56 -8.17 -0.43 -7.41
N ILE A 57 -8.61 0.66 -6.75
CA ILE A 57 -7.79 1.39 -5.79
C ILE A 57 -7.63 0.54 -4.53
N GLU A 58 -6.38 0.31 -4.15
CA GLU A 58 -5.99 -0.53 -3.02
C GLU A 58 -5.30 0.29 -1.91
N ASP A 59 -5.37 -0.19 -0.67
CA ASP A 59 -4.86 0.53 0.52
C ASP A 59 -3.35 0.80 0.49
N TRP A 60 -2.60 -0.01 -0.26
CA TRP A 60 -1.16 0.13 -0.42
C TRP A 60 -0.79 1.24 -1.41
N MET A 61 -1.72 1.72 -2.24
CA MET A 61 -1.46 2.74 -3.26
C MET A 61 -1.15 4.10 -2.62
N THR A 62 -0.42 4.94 -3.35
CA THR A 62 -0.11 6.32 -2.93
C THR A 62 -0.92 7.32 -3.76
N ILE A 63 -1.20 8.50 -3.20
CA ILE A 63 -1.94 9.56 -3.92
C ILE A 63 -1.27 9.93 -5.26
N PRO A 64 0.06 10.13 -5.35
CA PRO A 64 0.73 10.41 -6.64
C PRO A 64 0.72 9.25 -7.63
N PHE A 65 0.49 8.01 -7.18
CA PHE A 65 0.31 6.85 -8.05
C PHE A 65 -1.10 6.86 -8.64
N ILE A 66 -2.11 6.99 -7.77
CA ILE A 66 -3.52 7.06 -8.17
C ILE A 66 -3.72 8.23 -9.14
N SER A 67 -3.11 9.37 -8.84
CA SER A 67 -3.13 10.52 -9.74
C SER A 67 -2.65 10.19 -11.17
N ARG A 68 -1.56 9.43 -11.29
CA ARG A 68 -1.00 9.05 -12.60
C ARG A 68 -1.80 7.95 -13.29
N SER A 69 -2.33 7.00 -12.53
CA SER A 69 -3.09 5.86 -13.08
C SER A 69 -4.51 6.22 -13.49
N TYR A 70 -5.14 7.15 -12.77
CA TYR A 70 -6.54 7.55 -12.97
C TYR A 70 -6.69 8.95 -13.59
N GLY A 71 -5.59 9.69 -13.78
CA GLY A 71 -5.59 11.01 -14.41
C GLY A 71 -6.07 12.16 -13.51
N VAL A 72 -6.26 11.92 -12.21
CA VAL A 72 -6.76 12.92 -11.25
C VAL A 72 -5.59 13.71 -10.65
N PRO A 73 -5.63 15.04 -10.60
CA PRO A 73 -4.59 15.83 -9.92
C PRO A 73 -4.41 15.41 -8.44
N PRO A 74 -3.17 15.22 -7.96
CA PRO A 74 -2.94 14.78 -6.59
C PRO A 74 -3.41 15.82 -5.57
N GLU A 75 -3.41 17.11 -5.92
CA GLU A 75 -3.85 18.20 -5.07
C GLU A 75 -5.33 18.04 -4.69
N ILE A 76 -6.18 17.64 -5.64
CA ILE A 76 -7.61 17.41 -5.40
C ILE A 76 -7.82 16.27 -4.39
N LEU A 77 -7.01 15.20 -4.50
CA LEU A 77 -7.08 14.07 -3.58
C LEU A 77 -6.61 14.44 -2.17
N PHE A 78 -5.57 15.27 -2.03
CA PHE A 78 -5.11 15.77 -0.74
C PHE A 78 -6.11 16.75 -0.10
N ASP A 79 -6.72 17.62 -0.90
CA ASP A 79 -7.72 18.58 -0.46
C ASP A 79 -9.00 17.87 0.00
N ALA A 80 -9.45 16.84 -0.73
CA ALA A 80 -10.61 16.01 -0.34
C ALA A 80 -10.40 15.31 1.02
N LEU A 81 -9.14 14.99 1.34
CA LEU A 81 -8.76 14.40 2.62
C LEU A 81 -8.39 15.46 3.68
N ALA A 82 -8.37 16.75 3.35
CA ALA A 82 -7.89 17.81 4.24
C ALA A 82 -6.48 17.53 4.84
N ILE A 83 -5.60 16.90 4.06
CA ILE A 83 -4.23 16.53 4.47
C ILE A 83 -3.22 17.37 3.69
N PRO A 84 -2.14 17.88 4.33
CA PRO A 84 -1.11 18.62 3.61
C PRO A 84 -0.30 17.71 2.67
N ALA A 85 -0.16 18.08 1.39
CA ALA A 85 0.51 17.25 0.40
C ALA A 85 2.02 17.04 0.67
N ASN A 86 2.72 18.09 1.12
CA ASN A 86 4.19 18.20 1.16
C ASN A 86 4.91 17.01 1.82
N GLU A 87 4.39 16.49 2.94
CA GLU A 87 5.03 15.40 3.70
C GLU A 87 4.40 14.02 3.45
N ASN A 88 3.29 14.00 2.73
CA ASN A 88 2.39 12.84 2.64
C ASN A 88 2.42 12.16 1.27
N HIS A 89 3.09 12.76 0.27
CA HIS A 89 3.26 12.19 -1.07
C HIS A 89 3.82 10.76 -1.12
N LYS A 90 4.65 10.38 -0.14
CA LYS A 90 5.32 9.08 -0.10
C LYS A 90 4.57 8.03 0.73
N LYS A 91 3.47 8.43 1.37
CA LYS A 91 2.69 7.55 2.26
C LYS A 91 1.60 6.84 1.46
N SER A 92 1.34 5.59 1.80
CA SER A 92 0.20 4.85 1.24
C SER A 92 -1.12 5.34 1.84
N LEU A 93 -2.25 5.04 1.19
CA LEU A 93 -3.58 5.37 1.71
C LEU A 93 -3.79 4.77 3.11
N LYS A 94 -3.32 3.55 3.34
CA LYS A 94 -3.33 2.92 4.67
C LYS A 94 -2.56 3.71 5.70
N GLN A 95 -1.34 4.13 5.38
CA GLN A 95 -0.50 4.91 6.30
C GLN A 95 -1.13 6.28 6.60
N LEU A 96 -1.75 6.91 5.60
CA LEU A 96 -2.50 8.15 5.79
C LEU A 96 -3.73 7.93 6.68
N ASN A 97 -4.43 6.80 6.52
CA ASN A 97 -5.56 6.44 7.36
C ASN A 97 -5.13 6.23 8.82
N ASP A 98 -4.07 5.47 9.04
CA ASP A 98 -3.54 5.20 10.38
C ASP A 98 -3.05 6.47 11.10
N GLU A 99 -2.53 7.44 10.35
CA GLU A 99 -1.94 8.66 10.91
C GLU A 99 -2.97 9.77 11.16
N TYR A 100 -3.87 10.02 10.21
CA TYR A 100 -4.84 11.13 10.29
C TYR A 100 -6.24 10.68 10.74
N TYR A 101 -6.58 9.42 10.50
CA TYR A 101 -7.91 8.85 10.75
C TYR A 101 -7.85 7.53 11.55
N PRO A 102 -7.13 7.44 12.68
CA PRO A 102 -6.96 6.18 13.42
C PRO A 102 -8.26 5.61 14.00
N LYS A 103 -9.35 6.39 14.00
CA LYS A 103 -10.69 5.99 14.49
C LYS A 103 -11.63 5.54 13.38
N ALA A 104 -11.26 5.72 12.11
CA ALA A 104 -12.09 5.43 10.96
C ALA A 104 -11.29 4.58 9.98
N ASP A 105 -11.37 3.26 10.15
CA ASP A 105 -10.68 2.32 9.28
C ASP A 105 -11.22 2.41 7.84
N GLY A 106 -10.32 2.45 6.86
CA GLY A 106 -10.68 2.57 5.45
C GLY A 106 -11.36 3.89 5.04
N TYR A 107 -11.32 4.94 5.87
CA TYR A 107 -11.91 6.23 5.52
C TYR A 107 -11.19 6.85 4.31
N VAL A 108 -9.86 6.86 4.33
CA VAL A 108 -9.04 7.48 3.28
C VAL A 108 -9.29 6.83 1.90
N ILE A 109 -9.30 5.49 1.84
CA ILE A 109 -9.57 4.78 0.58
C ILE A 109 -10.98 5.07 0.07
N SER A 110 -11.99 5.13 0.95
CA SER A 110 -13.36 5.42 0.55
C SER A 110 -13.51 6.81 -0.08
N VAL A 111 -12.84 7.82 0.51
CA VAL A 111 -12.86 9.20 0.02
C VAL A 111 -12.13 9.31 -1.31
N VAL A 112 -10.97 8.67 -1.44
CA VAL A 112 -10.20 8.69 -2.68
C VAL A 112 -10.96 7.99 -3.81
N LYS A 113 -11.59 6.84 -3.55
CA LYS A 113 -12.46 6.16 -4.52
C LYS A 113 -13.60 7.06 -5.01
N ALA A 114 -14.30 7.69 -4.07
CA ALA A 114 -15.38 8.62 -4.40
C ALA A 114 -14.89 9.84 -5.21
N THR A 115 -13.70 10.36 -4.88
CA THR A 115 -13.12 11.52 -5.56
C THR A 115 -12.68 11.16 -6.98
N VAL A 116 -12.03 10.01 -7.16
CA VAL A 116 -11.66 9.51 -8.50
C VAL A 116 -12.89 9.27 -9.35
N GLN A 117 -13.92 8.65 -8.79
CA GLN A 117 -15.16 8.38 -9.52
C GLN A 117 -15.92 9.66 -9.91
N ALA A 118 -15.82 10.72 -9.10
CA ALA A 118 -16.41 12.02 -9.40
C ALA A 118 -15.68 12.80 -10.50
N ASP A 119 -14.35 12.62 -10.61
CA ASP A 119 -13.49 13.34 -11.57
C ASP A 119 -13.28 12.57 -12.88
N GLN A 120 -13.64 11.28 -12.94
CA GLN A 120 -13.55 10.49 -14.15
C GLN A 120 -14.50 11.02 -15.25
N PRO A 121 -13.99 11.31 -16.46
CA PRO A 121 -14.85 11.65 -17.59
C PRO A 121 -15.76 10.45 -17.90
N PRO A 122 -17.02 10.69 -18.34
CA PRO A 122 -17.91 9.61 -18.74
C PRO A 122 -17.22 8.74 -19.78
N PRO A 123 -17.38 7.40 -19.72
CA PRO A 123 -16.79 6.51 -20.72
C PRO A 123 -17.25 7.00 -22.09
N MET A 124 -16.30 7.38 -22.94
CA MET A 124 -16.62 7.72 -24.32
C MET A 124 -17.29 6.48 -24.93
N PRO A 125 -18.42 6.65 -25.65
CA PRO A 125 -18.98 5.57 -26.43
C PRO A 125 -17.87 5.00 -27.30
N ASP A 126 -17.73 3.67 -27.31
CA ASP A 126 -16.81 3.00 -28.23
C ASP A 126 -16.97 3.62 -29.62
N PRO A 127 -15.86 3.92 -30.35
CA PRO A 127 -15.98 4.35 -31.73
C PRO A 127 -16.86 3.32 -32.46
N PRO A 128 -17.91 3.76 -33.18
CA PRO A 128 -18.82 2.83 -33.84
C PRO A 128 -17.97 1.88 -34.68
N ASN A 129 -18.10 0.58 -34.42
CA ASN A 129 -17.43 -0.48 -35.18
C ASN A 129 -17.37 -0.06 -36.64
N GLY A 130 -16.14 0.17 -37.14
CA GLY A 130 -15.92 0.41 -38.56
C GLY A 130 -16.61 -0.70 -39.36
N PRO A 131 -17.11 -0.41 -40.57
CA PRO A 131 -17.99 -1.32 -41.29
C PRO A 131 -17.35 -2.71 -41.35
N ASN A 132 -18.05 -3.71 -40.79
CA ASN A 132 -17.66 -5.11 -40.86
C ASN A 132 -17.26 -5.42 -42.33
N PRO A 133 -16.10 -6.04 -42.58
CA PRO A 133 -15.79 -6.57 -43.90
C PRO A 133 -16.95 -7.47 -44.34
N PRO A 134 -17.43 -7.38 -45.59
CA PRO A 134 -18.49 -8.26 -46.06
C PRO A 134 -18.04 -9.72 -45.89
N GLU A 135 -18.85 -10.51 -45.19
CA GLU A 135 -18.69 -11.96 -45.09
C GLU A 135 -18.76 -12.54 -46.50
N THR A 136 -17.61 -12.90 -47.07
CA THR A 136 -17.52 -13.68 -48.30
C THR A 136 -17.87 -15.13 -47.96
N THR A 137 -19.12 -15.50 -48.23
CA THR A 137 -19.62 -16.89 -48.17
C THR A 137 -19.35 -17.56 -49.54
N PRO A 138 -18.96 -18.87 -49.59
CA PRO A 138 -18.27 -19.51 -50.73
C PRO A 138 -19.11 -19.74 -51.99
#